data_AF-A0A2E6X9V0-F1
#
_entry.id   AF-A0A2E6X9V0-F1
#
_cell.length_a   1.000
_cell.length_b   1.000
_cell.length_c   1.000
_cell.angle_alpha   90.00
_cell.angle_beta   90.00
_cell.angle_gamma   90.00
#
_symmetry.space_group_name_H-M   'P 1'
#
loop_
_entity.id
_entity.type
_entity.pdbx_description
1 polymer ?
#
loop_
_entity_poly.entity_id
_entity_poly.type
_entity_poly.pdbx_seq_one_letter_code
_entity_poly.pdbx_strand_id
1 'polypeptide(L)'
;MKFSRYLYAVDEIIWTFIDCLLNKRSLDECLFWIFEYYYSGYKKKTWNLLWRTYYDFYAIKYPKCERMIQKQNNLNTIKSIIYVVKNLFPLNPSPTIFKLRKFKLISPSHIYHGKIPNWASHDHNLLLAIHKKHFHNAVFHMQKYNNHIDLLYSIICNYFQTIHNISFKNKKLNDISYKNKLHIIIVIIVYLSNDEADIVKKSEFLQVNDDEVKQITLFNNQTIQPLYKTLQAKRLFSISSNIGCFQLKRFKGNCPNINIALWYHWEYFAYLTPLWKERFNVYNVTVDHKRFIVHFNNDDDYEEFHEQFNYEPDEQSKETQCKSIIDIPICNFNDWLFQTFGEN
;
A
#
# COMPACT_ATOMS: atom_id res chain seq x y z
N MET A 1 -9.38 11.07 -10.55
CA MET A 1 -9.55 10.52 -9.18
C MET A 1 -10.38 9.22 -9.21
N LYS A 2 -10.58 8.51 -8.09
CA LYS A 2 -11.54 7.39 -7.95
C LYS A 2 -12.05 7.34 -6.50
N PHE A 3 -13.33 7.00 -6.30
CA PHE A 3 -13.95 6.94 -4.98
C PHE A 3 -14.20 5.51 -4.49
N SER A 4 -13.98 5.29 -3.19
CA SER A 4 -14.24 4.03 -2.50
C SER A 4 -15.73 3.80 -2.26
N ARG A 5 -16.09 2.70 -1.58
CA ARG A 5 -17.49 2.42 -1.22
C ARG A 5 -18.12 3.52 -0.37
N TYR A 6 -17.37 4.19 0.50
CA TYR A 6 -17.85 5.34 1.29
C TYR A 6 -17.31 6.68 0.78
N LEU A 7 -17.01 6.73 -0.52
CA LEU A 7 -16.68 7.93 -1.27
C LEU A 7 -15.44 8.69 -0.74
N TYR A 8 -14.43 7.95 -0.29
CA TYR A 8 -13.07 8.46 -0.07
C TYR A 8 -12.23 8.32 -1.33
N ALA A 9 -11.28 9.23 -1.57
CA ALA A 9 -10.33 9.06 -2.66
C ALA A 9 -9.45 7.81 -2.41
N VAL A 10 -9.46 6.87 -3.36
CA VAL A 10 -8.84 5.55 -3.18
C VAL A 10 -7.33 5.60 -2.94
N ASP A 11 -6.62 6.52 -3.60
CA ASP A 11 -5.18 6.73 -3.39
C ASP A 11 -4.87 7.38 -2.02
N GLU A 12 -5.78 8.20 -1.51
CA GLU A 12 -5.66 8.80 -0.17
C GLU A 12 -5.90 7.76 0.93
N ILE A 13 -6.82 6.81 0.74
CA ILE A 13 -7.01 5.65 1.65
C ILE A 13 -5.71 4.84 1.79
N ILE A 14 -5.02 4.60 0.68
CA ILE A 14 -3.78 3.79 0.67
C ILE A 14 -2.69 4.47 1.51
N TRP A 15 -2.50 5.77 1.34
CA TRP A 15 -1.50 6.52 2.09
C TRP A 15 -1.92 6.74 3.54
N THR A 16 -3.21 6.99 3.80
CA THR A 16 -3.73 7.12 5.16
C THR A 16 -3.56 5.82 5.95
N PHE A 17 -3.81 4.66 5.35
CA PHE A 17 -3.55 3.37 5.98
C PHE A 17 -2.07 3.22 6.40
N ILE A 18 -1.15 3.55 5.48
CA ILE A 18 0.29 3.46 5.75
C ILE A 18 0.68 4.44 6.87
N ASP A 19 0.24 5.70 6.76
CA ASP A 19 0.51 6.74 7.75
C ASP A 19 0.00 6.37 9.15
N CYS A 20 -1.23 5.85 9.25
CA CYS A 20 -1.81 5.39 10.52
C CYS A 20 -1.02 4.23 11.13
N LEU A 21 -0.58 3.27 10.29
CA LEU A 21 0.17 2.11 10.74
C LEU A 21 1.57 2.51 11.23
N LEU A 22 2.27 3.38 10.52
CA LEU A 22 3.63 3.81 10.87
C LEU A 22 3.64 4.70 12.12
N ASN A 23 2.68 5.61 12.24
CA ASN A 23 2.54 6.51 13.39
C ASN A 23 1.75 5.89 14.56
N LYS A 24 1.36 4.61 14.45
CA LYS A 24 0.64 3.86 15.50
C LYS A 24 -0.60 4.59 16.04
N ARG A 25 -1.36 5.27 15.17
CA ARG A 25 -2.50 6.12 15.56
C ARG A 25 -3.54 5.35 16.37
N SER A 26 -4.14 4.32 15.77
CA SER A 26 -4.93 3.30 16.47
C SER A 26 -5.07 2.06 15.59
N LEU A 27 -5.21 0.89 16.21
CA LEU A 27 -5.44 -0.35 15.47
C LEU A 27 -6.77 -0.32 14.73
N ASP A 28 -7.82 0.21 15.35
CA ASP A 28 -9.16 0.33 14.77
C ASP A 28 -9.14 1.20 13.51
N GLU A 29 -8.38 2.29 13.50
CA GLU A 29 -8.23 3.16 12.33
C GLU A 29 -7.46 2.45 11.20
N CYS A 30 -6.38 1.72 11.52
CA CYS A 30 -5.67 0.91 10.53
C CYS A 30 -6.59 -0.15 9.90
N LEU A 31 -7.39 -0.84 10.72
CA LEU A 31 -8.36 -1.83 10.27
C LEU A 31 -9.47 -1.20 9.44
N PHE A 32 -9.97 -0.02 9.83
CA PHE A 32 -10.94 0.72 9.04
C PHE A 32 -10.41 1.01 7.62
N TRP A 33 -9.21 1.59 7.49
CA TRP A 33 -8.68 1.97 6.18
C TRP A 33 -8.37 0.77 5.28
N ILE A 34 -7.79 -0.31 5.83
CA ILE A 34 -7.52 -1.50 5.03
C ILE A 34 -8.81 -2.19 4.56
N PHE A 35 -9.86 -2.18 5.40
CA PHE A 35 -11.15 -2.75 5.03
C PHE A 35 -11.96 -1.85 4.11
N GLU A 36 -11.85 -0.53 4.24
CA GLU A 36 -12.42 0.40 3.26
C GLU A 36 -11.87 0.12 1.85
N TYR A 37 -10.56 -0.12 1.75
CA TYR A 37 -9.94 -0.54 0.50
C TYR A 37 -10.40 -1.94 0.04
N TYR A 38 -10.40 -2.92 0.94
CA TYR A 38 -10.78 -4.30 0.64
C TYR A 38 -12.23 -4.41 0.13
N TYR A 39 -13.18 -3.85 0.86
CA TYR A 39 -14.62 -3.91 0.56
C TYR A 39 -15.03 -3.00 -0.60
N SER A 40 -14.19 -2.03 -1.00
CA SER A 40 -14.33 -1.33 -2.29
C SER A 40 -14.01 -2.22 -3.51
N GLY A 41 -13.77 -3.52 -3.30
CA GLY A 41 -13.52 -4.53 -4.33
C GLY A 41 -12.04 -4.73 -4.66
N TYR A 42 -11.11 -4.14 -3.88
CA TYR A 42 -9.67 -4.26 -4.09
C TYR A 42 -9.03 -5.46 -3.36
N LYS A 43 -9.72 -6.60 -3.26
CA LYS A 43 -9.30 -7.79 -2.48
C LYS A 43 -7.85 -8.23 -2.78
N LYS A 44 -7.50 -8.48 -4.04
CA LYS A 44 -6.12 -8.87 -4.43
C LYS A 44 -5.09 -7.75 -4.21
N LYS A 45 -5.49 -6.49 -4.40
CA LYS A 45 -4.58 -5.35 -4.21
C LYS A 45 -4.35 -5.05 -2.72
N THR A 46 -5.28 -5.43 -1.84
CA THR A 46 -5.14 -5.32 -0.39
C THR A 46 -3.93 -6.13 0.10
N TRP A 47 -3.80 -7.37 -0.34
CA TRP A 47 -2.60 -8.17 -0.05
C TRP A 47 -1.32 -7.57 -0.65
N ASN A 48 -1.39 -7.01 -1.86
CA ASN A 48 -0.23 -6.33 -2.44
C ASN A 48 0.19 -5.11 -1.60
N LEU A 49 -0.78 -4.36 -1.06
CA LEU A 49 -0.53 -3.24 -0.16
C LEU A 49 0.12 -3.73 1.14
N LEU A 50 -0.42 -4.76 1.80
CA LEU A 50 0.17 -5.32 3.02
C LEU A 50 1.61 -5.79 2.81
N TRP A 51 1.87 -6.53 1.73
CA TRP A 51 3.22 -6.95 1.38
C TRP A 51 4.16 -5.78 1.10
N ARG A 52 3.69 -4.78 0.34
CA ARG A 52 4.46 -3.59 0.03
C ARG A 52 4.84 -2.87 1.31
N THR A 53 3.88 -2.62 2.19
CA THR A 53 4.10 -1.98 3.49
C THR A 53 5.06 -2.78 4.37
N TYR A 54 4.93 -4.12 4.41
CA TYR A 54 5.88 -4.98 5.13
C TYR A 54 7.31 -4.83 4.61
N TYR A 55 7.52 -4.97 3.29
CA TYR A 55 8.87 -4.91 2.73
C TYR A 55 9.47 -3.50 2.75
N ASP A 56 8.65 -2.45 2.58
CA ASP A 56 9.11 -1.07 2.62
C ASP A 56 9.55 -0.66 4.03
N PHE A 57 8.91 -1.19 5.09
CA PHE A 57 9.06 -0.63 6.44
C PHE A 57 9.49 -1.61 7.55
N TYR A 58 9.30 -2.92 7.40
CA TYR A 58 9.46 -3.87 8.50
C TYR A 58 10.44 -5.02 8.20
N ALA A 59 10.60 -5.40 6.94
CA ALA A 59 11.25 -6.66 6.59
C ALA A 59 12.73 -6.77 6.99
N ILE A 60 13.48 -5.66 7.02
CA ILE A 60 14.90 -5.69 7.40
C ILE A 60 15.11 -5.93 8.90
N LYS A 61 14.15 -5.52 9.75
CA LYS A 61 14.21 -5.72 11.21
C LYS A 61 13.46 -6.98 11.65
N TYR A 62 12.39 -7.34 10.94
CA TYR A 62 11.45 -8.41 11.34
C TYR A 62 11.26 -9.48 10.26
N PRO A 63 12.34 -10.16 9.80
CA PRO A 63 12.29 -11.09 8.65
C PRO A 63 11.31 -12.27 8.86
N LYS A 64 11.04 -12.66 10.11
CA LYS A 64 10.11 -13.75 10.44
C LYS A 64 8.65 -13.42 10.09
N CYS A 65 8.30 -12.13 10.00
CA CYS A 65 6.96 -11.72 9.58
C CYS A 65 6.65 -12.11 8.13
N GLU A 66 7.66 -12.30 7.26
CA GLU A 66 7.41 -12.77 5.89
C GLU A 66 6.66 -14.11 5.87
N ARG A 67 7.09 -15.08 6.67
CA ARG A 67 6.43 -16.39 6.75
C ARG A 67 5.01 -16.27 7.31
N MET A 68 4.83 -15.40 8.30
CA MET A 68 3.53 -15.09 8.87
C MET A 68 2.58 -14.54 7.80
N ILE A 69 2.99 -13.49 7.08
CA ILE A 69 2.19 -12.85 6.03
C ILE A 69 1.92 -13.84 4.89
N GLN A 70 2.91 -14.65 4.50
CA GLN A 70 2.73 -15.68 3.48
C GLN A 70 1.65 -16.70 3.85
N LYS A 71 1.69 -17.21 5.09
CA LYS A 71 0.65 -18.14 5.59
C LYS A 71 -0.72 -17.48 5.56
N GLN A 72 -0.84 -16.24 6.03
CA GLN A 72 -2.12 -15.53 6.08
C GLN A 72 -2.65 -15.16 4.69
N ASN A 73 -1.77 -14.78 3.76
CA ASN A 73 -2.13 -14.51 2.37
C ASN A 73 -2.69 -15.76 1.67
N ASN A 74 -2.11 -16.93 1.93
CA ASN A 74 -2.63 -18.19 1.38
C ASN A 74 -4.03 -18.53 1.91
N LEU A 75 -4.32 -18.20 3.18
CA LEU A 75 -5.66 -18.35 3.75
C LEU A 75 -6.66 -17.34 3.18
N ASN A 76 -6.22 -16.12 2.90
CA ASN A 76 -6.98 -15.07 2.22
C ASN A 76 -8.35 -14.76 2.87
N THR A 77 -8.42 -14.73 4.20
CA THR A 77 -9.66 -14.41 4.95
C THR A 77 -9.63 -13.01 5.56
N ILE A 78 -10.79 -12.51 6.01
CA ILE A 78 -10.88 -11.27 6.82
C ILE A 78 -10.00 -11.39 8.07
N LYS A 79 -10.09 -12.53 8.79
CA LYS A 79 -9.25 -12.84 9.95
C LYS A 79 -7.76 -12.75 9.62
N SER A 80 -7.36 -13.20 8.43
CA SER A 80 -5.97 -13.13 7.96
C SER A 80 -5.47 -11.70 7.75
N ILE A 81 -6.31 -10.79 7.23
CA ILE A 81 -5.97 -9.37 7.09
C ILE A 81 -5.81 -8.72 8.47
N ILE A 82 -6.78 -8.94 9.37
CA ILE A 82 -6.72 -8.44 10.76
C ILE A 82 -5.42 -8.91 11.43
N TYR A 83 -5.11 -10.21 11.30
CA TYR A 83 -3.92 -10.82 11.89
C TYR A 83 -2.65 -10.13 11.44
N VAL A 84 -2.50 -9.84 10.15
CA VAL A 84 -1.32 -9.16 9.62
C VAL A 84 -1.22 -7.73 10.15
N VAL A 85 -2.30 -6.95 10.08
CA VAL A 85 -2.28 -5.55 10.54
C VAL A 85 -1.99 -5.48 12.04
N LYS A 86 -2.66 -6.30 12.85
CA LYS A 86 -2.48 -6.40 14.30
C LYS A 86 -1.05 -6.75 14.71
N ASN A 87 -0.37 -7.59 13.92
CA ASN A 87 1.02 -7.99 14.20
C ASN A 87 2.07 -7.03 13.63
N LEU A 88 1.74 -6.21 12.63
CA LEU A 88 2.64 -5.15 12.15
C LEU A 88 2.51 -3.86 12.99
N PHE A 89 1.31 -3.54 13.48
CA PHE A 89 1.01 -2.33 14.24
C PHE A 89 1.97 -2.04 15.42
N PRO A 90 2.32 -3.00 16.30
CA PRO A 90 3.21 -2.69 17.43
C PRO A 90 4.69 -2.54 17.04
N LEU A 91 5.09 -3.00 15.85
CA LEU A 91 6.50 -3.06 15.45
C LEU A 91 7.07 -1.66 15.17
N ASN A 92 8.40 -1.52 15.26
CA ASN A 92 9.08 -0.26 14.97
C ASN A 92 9.53 -0.24 13.50
N PRO A 93 8.92 0.58 12.64
CA PRO A 93 9.27 0.58 11.23
C PRO A 93 10.66 1.19 10.98
N SER A 94 11.15 1.06 9.75
CA SER A 94 12.37 1.68 9.24
C SER A 94 12.12 2.21 7.83
N PRO A 95 12.55 3.45 7.51
CA PRO A 95 12.31 4.02 6.19
C PRO A 95 13.35 3.58 5.14
N THR A 96 14.37 2.79 5.49
CA THR A 96 15.54 2.51 4.63
C THR A 96 15.17 1.97 3.26
N ILE A 97 14.32 0.93 3.20
CA ILE A 97 13.92 0.32 1.92
C ILE A 97 13.01 1.24 1.13
N PHE A 98 12.09 1.92 1.82
CA PHE A 98 11.21 2.89 1.20
C PHE A 98 11.99 4.04 0.55
N LYS A 99 12.99 4.61 1.24
CA LYS A 99 13.91 5.63 0.73
C LYS A 99 14.62 5.15 -0.54
N LEU A 100 15.21 3.95 -0.52
CA LEU A 100 15.90 3.36 -1.68
C LEU A 100 14.98 3.20 -2.90
N ARG A 101 13.71 2.85 -2.67
CA ARG A 101 12.73 2.68 -3.76
C ARG A 101 12.16 4.00 -4.28
N LYS A 102 12.08 5.02 -3.43
CA LYS A 102 11.55 6.34 -3.77
C LYS A 102 12.60 7.19 -4.49
N PHE A 103 13.84 7.19 -4.00
CA PHE A 103 14.96 7.96 -4.53
C PHE A 103 15.85 7.12 -5.46
N LYS A 104 15.24 6.56 -6.50
CA LYS A 104 16.01 5.84 -7.52
C LYS A 104 16.92 6.81 -8.26
N LEU A 105 18.20 6.45 -8.39
CA LEU A 105 19.14 7.21 -9.18
C LEU A 105 18.80 7.11 -10.68
N ILE A 106 19.03 8.20 -11.41
CA ILE A 106 18.92 8.28 -12.87
C ILE A 106 20.25 7.86 -13.52
N SER A 107 21.37 8.08 -12.83
CA SER A 107 22.73 7.76 -13.25
C SER A 107 23.50 7.14 -12.06
N PRO A 108 24.60 6.39 -12.30
CA PRO A 108 25.36 5.83 -11.20
C PRO A 108 25.98 6.96 -10.37
N SER A 109 25.80 6.90 -9.05
CA SER A 109 26.43 7.82 -8.09
C SER A 109 27.94 7.58 -7.91
N HIS A 110 28.41 6.38 -8.25
CA HIS A 110 29.81 6.00 -8.10
C HIS A 110 30.21 4.99 -9.18
N ILE A 111 31.42 5.15 -9.71
CA ILE A 111 32.04 4.24 -10.68
C ILE A 111 33.22 3.58 -9.99
N TYR A 112 33.31 2.25 -10.08
CA TYR A 112 34.36 1.49 -9.42
C TYR A 112 35.54 1.27 -10.38
N HIS A 113 36.64 1.96 -10.12
CA HIS A 113 37.89 1.82 -10.87
C HIS A 113 38.89 0.87 -10.16
N GLY A 114 39.87 0.38 -10.92
CA GLY A 114 40.97 -0.44 -10.41
C GLY A 114 40.84 -1.92 -10.75
N LYS A 115 41.67 -2.76 -10.09
CA LYS A 115 41.68 -4.20 -10.30
C LYS A 115 40.38 -4.82 -9.79
N ILE A 116 39.59 -5.38 -10.70
CA ILE A 116 38.33 -6.04 -10.38
C ILE A 116 38.65 -7.36 -9.65
N PRO A 117 38.10 -7.59 -8.44
CA PRO A 117 38.24 -8.87 -7.77
C PRO A 117 37.60 -10.01 -8.57
N ASN A 118 38.19 -11.20 -8.55
CA ASN A 118 37.69 -12.35 -9.32
C ASN A 118 36.22 -12.69 -8.99
N TRP A 119 35.83 -12.56 -7.71
CA TRP A 119 34.45 -12.78 -7.25
C TRP A 119 33.44 -11.77 -7.80
N ALA A 120 33.90 -10.60 -8.26
CA ALA A 120 33.09 -9.53 -8.82
C ALA A 120 33.08 -9.51 -10.36
N SER A 121 33.85 -10.38 -11.01
CA SER A 121 34.14 -10.34 -12.46
C SER A 121 32.90 -10.26 -13.36
N HIS A 122 31.84 -10.98 -13.02
CA HIS A 122 30.63 -11.07 -13.83
C HIS A 122 29.73 -9.83 -13.74
N ASP A 123 29.75 -9.12 -12.60
CA ASP A 123 28.97 -7.90 -12.41
C ASP A 123 29.62 -6.96 -11.38
N HIS A 124 30.78 -6.42 -11.74
CA HIS A 124 31.60 -5.70 -10.78
C HIS A 124 30.91 -4.46 -10.22
N ASN A 125 30.15 -3.72 -11.04
CA ASN A 125 29.50 -2.50 -10.58
C ASN A 125 28.40 -2.77 -9.54
N LEU A 126 27.58 -3.81 -9.73
CA LEU A 126 26.58 -4.22 -8.76
C LEU A 126 27.24 -4.78 -7.50
N LEU A 127 28.14 -5.75 -7.66
CA LEU A 127 28.71 -6.50 -6.55
C LEU A 127 29.64 -5.64 -5.68
N LEU A 128 30.41 -4.71 -6.28
CA LEU A 128 31.20 -3.74 -5.53
C LEU A 128 30.32 -2.70 -4.83
N ALA A 129 29.20 -2.28 -5.43
CA ALA A 129 28.25 -1.40 -4.76
C ALA A 129 27.63 -2.06 -3.52
N ILE A 130 27.29 -3.34 -3.61
CA ILE A 130 26.81 -4.11 -2.46
C ILE A 130 27.90 -4.25 -1.41
N HIS A 131 29.11 -4.65 -1.81
CA HIS A 131 30.23 -4.87 -0.91
C HIS A 131 30.62 -3.61 -0.12
N LYS A 132 30.56 -2.44 -0.77
CA LYS A 132 30.82 -1.14 -0.12
C LYS A 132 29.57 -0.52 0.53
N LYS A 133 28.44 -1.23 0.58
CA LYS A 133 27.14 -0.75 1.11
C LYS A 133 26.61 0.53 0.43
N HIS A 134 26.98 0.76 -0.82
CA HIS A 134 26.44 1.84 -1.67
C HIS A 134 25.07 1.45 -2.25
N PHE A 135 24.06 1.29 -1.38
CA PHE A 135 22.78 0.66 -1.75
C PHE A 135 22.01 1.39 -2.86
N HIS A 136 22.02 2.72 -2.91
CA HIS A 136 21.38 3.46 -4.01
C HIS A 136 22.03 3.14 -5.37
N ASN A 137 23.36 2.99 -5.39
CA ASN A 137 24.11 2.59 -6.58
C ASN A 137 23.84 1.12 -6.95
N ALA A 138 23.71 0.24 -5.96
CA ALA A 138 23.32 -1.15 -6.19
C ALA A 138 21.92 -1.24 -6.82
N VAL A 139 20.93 -0.53 -6.27
CA VAL A 139 19.56 -0.47 -6.81
C VAL A 139 19.54 0.07 -8.24
N PHE A 140 20.39 1.06 -8.57
CA PHE A 140 20.57 1.54 -9.93
C PHE A 140 21.04 0.41 -10.87
N HIS A 141 22.13 -0.28 -10.53
CA HIS A 141 22.67 -1.36 -11.37
C HIS A 141 21.74 -2.57 -11.47
N MET A 142 20.91 -2.84 -10.46
CA MET A 142 19.91 -3.92 -10.52
C MET A 142 18.87 -3.74 -11.63
N GLN A 143 18.62 -2.50 -12.09
CA GLN A 143 17.60 -2.22 -13.11
C GLN A 143 17.85 -2.93 -14.43
N LYS A 144 19.12 -3.22 -14.76
CA LYS A 144 19.47 -3.99 -15.97
C LYS A 144 18.92 -5.42 -15.97
N TYR A 145 18.52 -5.93 -14.81
CA TYR A 145 17.93 -7.25 -14.63
C TYR A 145 16.40 -7.24 -14.48
N ASN A 146 15.70 -6.14 -14.80
CA ASN A 146 14.24 -6.07 -14.67
C ASN A 146 13.51 -7.23 -15.39
N ASN A 147 14.07 -7.76 -16.48
CA ASN A 147 13.53 -8.90 -17.23
C ASN A 147 14.18 -10.25 -16.88
N HIS A 148 15.18 -10.27 -16.00
CA HIS A 148 15.98 -11.45 -15.64
C HIS A 148 16.15 -11.55 -14.12
N ILE A 149 15.05 -11.47 -13.37
CA ILE A 149 15.06 -11.39 -11.92
C ILE A 149 15.66 -12.65 -11.27
N ASP A 150 15.43 -13.84 -11.82
CA ASP A 150 16.00 -15.09 -11.27
C ASP A 150 17.53 -15.12 -11.39
N LEU A 151 18.08 -14.56 -12.48
CA LEU A 151 19.53 -14.39 -12.64
C LEU A 151 20.08 -13.38 -11.64
N LEU A 152 19.39 -12.26 -11.41
CA LEU A 152 19.79 -11.31 -10.37
C LEU A 152 19.81 -12.00 -9.00
N TYR A 153 18.75 -12.74 -8.65
CA TYR A 153 18.68 -13.46 -7.39
C TYR A 153 19.84 -14.46 -7.21
N SER A 154 20.19 -15.23 -8.25
CA SER A 154 21.32 -16.16 -8.18
C SER A 154 22.66 -15.46 -8.01
N ILE A 155 22.88 -14.32 -8.69
CA ILE A 155 24.08 -13.48 -8.51
C ILE A 155 24.20 -13.00 -7.06
N ILE A 156 23.11 -12.49 -6.48
CA ILE A 156 23.10 -12.01 -5.08
C ILE A 156 23.36 -13.15 -4.10
N CYS A 157 22.70 -14.29 -4.26
CA CYS A 157 22.93 -15.46 -3.40
C CYS A 157 24.37 -15.97 -3.49
N ASN A 158 24.92 -16.10 -4.69
CA ASN A 158 26.30 -16.56 -4.90
C ASN A 158 27.31 -15.60 -4.25
N TYR A 159 27.07 -14.29 -4.33
CA TYR A 159 27.91 -13.28 -3.69
C TYR A 159 27.94 -13.46 -2.17
N PHE A 160 26.79 -13.52 -1.50
CA PHE A 160 26.74 -13.67 -0.04
C PHE A 160 27.21 -15.05 0.44
N GLN A 161 27.03 -16.11 -0.36
CA GLN A 161 27.63 -17.42 -0.11
C GLN A 161 29.15 -17.36 -0.13
N THR A 162 29.73 -16.76 -1.18
CA THR A 162 31.19 -16.76 -1.40
C THR A 162 31.92 -15.81 -0.46
N ILE A 163 31.35 -14.62 -0.18
CA ILE A 163 32.04 -13.54 0.53
C ILE A 163 31.71 -13.53 2.03
N HIS A 164 30.49 -13.94 2.40
CA HIS A 164 30.02 -13.90 3.77
C HIS A 164 29.75 -15.29 4.35
N ASN A 165 30.04 -16.37 3.61
CA ASN A 165 29.82 -17.76 4.03
C ASN A 165 28.38 -18.04 4.49
N ILE A 166 27.40 -17.36 3.89
CA ILE A 166 25.98 -17.49 4.25
C ILE A 166 25.37 -18.69 3.53
N SER A 167 24.78 -19.62 4.28
CA SER A 167 24.02 -20.73 3.71
C SER A 167 22.56 -20.32 3.46
N PHE A 168 22.08 -20.52 2.23
CA PHE A 168 20.69 -20.31 1.87
C PHE A 168 19.94 -21.65 1.86
N LYS A 169 18.73 -21.66 2.46
CA LYS A 169 17.78 -22.75 2.27
C LYS A 169 17.26 -22.73 0.83
N ASN A 170 16.79 -23.87 0.33
CA ASN A 170 16.19 -24.04 -1.01
C ASN A 170 14.83 -23.32 -1.18
N LYS A 171 14.74 -22.05 -0.79
CA LYS A 171 13.57 -21.21 -1.01
C LYS A 171 13.75 -20.44 -2.31
N LYS A 172 12.81 -20.61 -3.24
CA LYS A 172 12.77 -19.87 -4.49
C LYS A 172 12.04 -18.54 -4.27
N LEU A 173 12.43 -17.53 -5.04
CA LEU A 173 11.79 -16.21 -4.98
C LEU A 173 10.30 -16.26 -5.35
N ASN A 174 9.91 -17.22 -6.19
CA ASN A 174 8.54 -17.46 -6.62
C ASN A 174 7.67 -18.12 -5.54
N ASP A 175 8.26 -18.67 -4.48
CA ASP A 175 7.51 -19.24 -3.34
C ASP A 175 6.82 -18.14 -2.51
N ILE A 176 7.24 -16.88 -2.66
CA ILE A 176 6.66 -15.72 -2.00
C ILE A 176 5.54 -15.16 -2.87
N SER A 177 4.33 -14.98 -2.36
CA SER A 177 3.20 -14.49 -3.18
C SER A 177 3.29 -13.02 -3.58
N TYR A 178 4.23 -12.26 -3.01
CA TYR A 178 4.41 -10.86 -3.38
C TYR A 178 4.95 -10.72 -4.80
N LYS A 179 4.28 -9.88 -5.60
CA LYS A 179 4.54 -9.73 -7.04
C LYS A 179 5.84 -9.00 -7.36
N ASN A 180 6.22 -8.02 -6.53
CA ASN A 180 7.40 -7.21 -6.80
C ASN A 180 8.66 -7.92 -6.30
N LYS A 181 9.20 -8.81 -7.13
CA LYS A 181 10.37 -9.63 -6.81
C LYS A 181 11.65 -8.81 -6.64
N LEU A 182 11.80 -7.75 -7.42
CA LEU A 182 12.92 -6.82 -7.28
C LEU A 182 12.95 -6.18 -5.89
N HIS A 183 11.79 -5.79 -5.36
CA HIS A 183 11.68 -5.23 -4.00
C HIS A 183 12.17 -6.23 -2.94
N ILE A 184 11.86 -7.52 -3.08
CA ILE A 184 12.36 -8.57 -2.19
C ILE A 184 13.89 -8.65 -2.25
N ILE A 185 14.49 -8.59 -3.45
CA ILE A 185 15.95 -8.65 -3.61
C ILE A 185 16.63 -7.44 -2.96
N ILE A 186 16.06 -6.23 -3.10
CA ILE A 186 16.59 -5.02 -2.43
C ILE A 186 16.62 -5.24 -0.91
N VAL A 187 15.53 -5.77 -0.36
CA VAL A 187 15.43 -6.09 1.08
C VAL A 187 16.46 -7.13 1.48
N ILE A 188 16.63 -8.21 0.70
CA ILE A 188 17.63 -9.25 0.97
C ILE A 188 19.04 -8.66 1.03
N ILE A 189 19.41 -7.82 0.06
CA ILE A 189 20.73 -7.17 0.03
C ILE A 189 20.97 -6.35 1.31
N VAL A 190 20.02 -5.49 1.68
CA VAL A 190 20.15 -4.63 2.86
C VAL A 190 20.14 -5.47 4.14
N TYR A 191 19.22 -6.42 4.26
CA TYR A 191 19.10 -7.33 5.40
C TYR A 191 20.40 -8.12 5.64
N LEU A 192 20.98 -8.72 4.60
CA LEU A 192 22.22 -9.50 4.72
C LEU A 192 23.46 -8.62 4.94
N SER A 193 23.35 -7.31 4.70
CA SER A 193 24.42 -6.33 4.92
C SER A 193 24.35 -5.65 6.29
N ASN A 194 23.26 -5.83 7.03
CA ASN A 194 23.03 -5.28 8.36
C ASN A 194 23.70 -6.14 9.44
N ASP A 195 23.96 -5.52 10.59
CA ASP A 195 24.42 -6.23 11.77
C ASP A 195 23.32 -7.16 12.30
N GLU A 196 23.70 -8.32 12.82
CA GLU A 196 22.75 -9.26 13.41
C GLU A 196 22.06 -8.67 14.65
N ALA A 197 22.71 -7.71 15.33
CA ALA A 197 22.14 -6.98 16.45
C ALA A 197 20.88 -6.16 16.10
N ASP A 198 20.75 -5.72 14.85
CA ASP A 198 19.60 -4.93 14.37
C ASP A 198 18.38 -5.79 14.02
N ILE A 199 18.52 -7.13 14.07
CA ILE A 199 17.50 -8.09 13.66
C ILE A 199 16.74 -8.61 14.89
N VAL A 200 15.42 -8.42 14.88
CA VAL A 200 14.57 -8.94 15.94
C VAL A 200 14.30 -10.43 15.71
N LYS A 201 14.94 -11.26 16.55
CA LYS A 201 14.84 -12.72 16.49
C LYS A 201 13.56 -13.28 17.11
N LYS A 202 12.88 -12.55 18.01
CA LYS A 202 11.65 -13.01 18.68
C LYS A 202 10.48 -13.07 17.69
N SER A 203 9.64 -14.10 17.78
CA SER A 203 8.49 -14.32 16.88
C SER A 203 7.27 -14.78 17.63
N GLU A 204 6.82 -13.96 18.58
CA GLU A 204 5.50 -14.10 19.16
C GLU A 204 4.54 -13.22 18.37
N PHE A 205 3.42 -13.80 17.95
CA PHE A 205 2.41 -13.11 17.18
C PHE A 205 1.09 -13.10 17.94
N LEU A 206 0.49 -11.92 18.02
CA LEU A 206 -0.81 -11.68 18.62
C LEU A 206 -1.87 -12.46 17.85
N GLN A 207 -2.70 -13.19 18.58
CA GLN A 207 -3.83 -13.90 17.99
C GLN A 207 -5.01 -12.95 17.77
N VAL A 208 -5.83 -13.30 16.78
CA VAL A 208 -7.09 -12.61 16.48
C VAL A 208 -8.21 -13.43 17.09
N ASN A 209 -9.00 -12.79 17.96
CA ASN A 209 -10.17 -13.42 18.54
C ASN A 209 -11.32 -13.41 17.51
N ASP A 210 -12.26 -14.34 17.64
CA ASP A 210 -13.34 -14.45 16.64
C ASP A 210 -14.37 -13.32 16.77
N ASP A 211 -14.49 -12.70 17.94
CA ASP A 211 -15.43 -11.60 18.16
C ASP A 211 -14.99 -10.31 17.46
N GLU A 212 -13.69 -10.01 17.39
CA GLU A 212 -13.10 -8.92 16.59
C GLU A 212 -13.43 -9.12 15.11
N VAL A 213 -13.31 -10.36 14.60
CA VAL A 213 -13.68 -10.71 13.23
C VAL A 213 -15.18 -10.49 13.00
N LYS A 214 -16.03 -10.94 13.93
CA LYS A 214 -17.49 -10.75 13.85
C LYS A 214 -17.87 -9.28 13.84
N GLN A 215 -17.30 -8.47 14.75
CA GLN A 215 -17.58 -7.04 14.84
C GLN A 215 -17.20 -6.29 13.57
N ILE A 216 -16.00 -6.54 13.04
CA ILE A 216 -15.55 -5.95 11.78
C ILE A 216 -16.45 -6.40 10.63
N THR A 217 -16.77 -7.69 10.56
CA THR A 217 -17.63 -8.22 9.48
C THR A 217 -19.04 -7.62 9.55
N LEU A 218 -19.62 -7.54 10.75
CA LEU A 218 -20.94 -6.95 10.99
C LEU A 218 -20.94 -5.47 10.60
N PHE A 219 -19.97 -4.70 11.09
CA PHE A 219 -19.84 -3.28 10.73
C PHE A 219 -19.75 -3.09 9.21
N ASN A 220 -18.98 -3.92 8.51
CA ASN A 220 -18.77 -3.75 7.07
C ASN A 220 -19.94 -4.23 6.21
N ASN A 221 -20.74 -5.19 6.69
CA ASN A 221 -21.87 -5.77 5.94
C ASN A 221 -23.22 -5.14 6.30
N GLN A 222 -23.34 -4.46 7.44
CA GLN A 222 -24.59 -3.85 7.88
C GLN A 222 -24.98 -2.67 6.97
N THR A 223 -26.15 -2.77 6.34
CA THR A 223 -26.83 -1.67 5.63
C THR A 223 -27.40 -0.67 6.64
N ILE A 224 -27.34 0.62 6.29
CA ILE A 224 -27.91 1.71 7.10
C ILE A 224 -29.18 2.19 6.41
N GLN A 225 -30.24 2.39 7.20
CA GLN A 225 -31.49 2.95 6.73
C GLN A 225 -31.89 4.17 7.57
N PRO A 226 -32.39 5.25 6.96
CA PRO A 226 -32.44 5.48 5.50
C PRO A 226 -31.04 5.62 4.87
N LEU A 227 -30.91 5.29 3.57
CA LEU A 227 -29.62 5.16 2.88
C LEU A 227 -28.74 6.42 2.92
N TYR A 228 -29.33 7.61 2.85
CA TYR A 228 -28.60 8.87 2.93
C TYR A 228 -27.84 9.04 4.27
N LYS A 229 -28.18 8.28 5.32
CA LYS A 229 -27.42 8.24 6.58
C LYS A 229 -26.19 7.34 6.55
N THR A 230 -25.96 6.61 5.45
CA THR A 230 -24.84 5.66 5.33
C THR A 230 -23.50 6.34 5.52
N LEU A 231 -23.25 7.49 4.89
CA LEU A 231 -21.96 8.18 5.01
C LEU A 231 -21.73 8.67 6.44
N GLN A 232 -22.75 9.26 7.07
CA GLN A 232 -22.68 9.69 8.47
C GLN A 232 -22.31 8.53 9.41
N ALA A 233 -22.93 7.36 9.24
CA ALA A 233 -22.72 6.20 10.10
C ALA A 233 -21.42 5.42 9.79
N LYS A 234 -20.98 5.40 8.53
CA LYS A 234 -19.87 4.54 8.08
C LYS A 234 -18.54 5.25 7.92
N ARG A 235 -18.53 6.58 7.75
CA ARG A 235 -17.28 7.35 7.77
C ARG A 235 -16.85 7.56 9.22
N LEU A 236 -16.04 6.65 9.76
CA LEU A 236 -15.57 6.77 11.13
C LEU A 236 -14.40 7.76 11.24
N PHE A 237 -13.41 7.62 10.36
CA PHE A 237 -12.16 8.39 10.39
C PHE A 237 -12.01 9.34 9.21
N SER A 238 -11.27 10.43 9.41
CA SER A 238 -10.88 11.36 8.35
C SER A 238 -9.59 10.93 7.66
N ILE A 239 -9.46 11.22 6.37
CA ILE A 239 -8.19 11.08 5.65
C ILE A 239 -7.06 11.79 6.42
N SER A 240 -5.87 11.20 6.45
CA SER A 240 -4.73 11.83 7.10
C SER A 240 -4.35 13.10 6.36
N SER A 241 -4.12 14.21 7.08
CA SER A 241 -3.59 15.44 6.49
C SER A 241 -2.09 15.34 6.17
N ASN A 242 -1.39 14.31 6.66
CA ASN A 242 0.07 14.20 6.57
C ASN A 242 0.55 13.55 5.26
N ILE A 243 -0.36 13.20 4.35
CA ILE A 243 -0.03 12.47 3.11
C ILE A 243 0.23 13.41 1.92
N GLY A 244 0.32 14.72 2.16
CA GLY A 244 0.49 15.74 1.13
C GLY A 244 1.79 15.67 0.32
N CYS A 245 2.81 14.97 0.83
CA CYS A 245 4.08 14.74 0.12
C CYS A 245 3.99 13.66 -0.98
N PHE A 246 2.87 12.92 -1.03
CA PHE A 246 2.65 11.87 -2.02
C PHE A 246 1.94 12.40 -3.27
N GLN A 247 2.07 11.65 -4.37
CA GLN A 247 1.42 11.99 -5.64
C GLN A 247 -0.08 11.64 -5.60
N LEU A 248 -0.85 12.44 -4.85
CA LEU A 248 -2.30 12.32 -4.75
C LEU A 248 -2.95 12.79 -6.05
N LYS A 249 -4.03 12.11 -6.47
CA LYS A 249 -4.79 12.46 -7.67
C LYS A 249 -5.51 13.80 -7.51
N ARG A 250 -5.83 14.22 -6.29
CA ARG A 250 -6.47 15.51 -6.00
C ARG A 250 -5.60 16.71 -6.44
N PHE A 251 -4.27 16.55 -6.47
CA PHE A 251 -3.33 17.58 -6.89
C PHE A 251 -3.02 17.56 -8.39
N LYS A 252 -3.62 16.65 -9.16
CA LYS A 252 -3.43 16.58 -10.62
C LYS A 252 -4.46 17.46 -11.32
N GLY A 253 -4.03 18.33 -12.22
CA GLY A 253 -4.90 19.27 -12.93
C GLY A 253 -5.84 18.67 -13.99
N ASN A 254 -5.94 17.34 -14.08
CA ASN A 254 -6.78 16.65 -15.08
C ASN A 254 -8.10 16.12 -14.51
N CYS A 255 -8.46 16.49 -13.29
CA CYS A 255 -9.79 16.24 -12.73
C CYS A 255 -10.26 17.45 -11.91
N PRO A 256 -11.57 17.58 -11.65
CA PRO A 256 -12.10 18.59 -10.75
C PRO A 256 -11.44 18.50 -9.37
N ASN A 257 -11.50 19.59 -8.61
CA ASN A 257 -11.09 19.53 -7.21
C ASN A 257 -11.95 18.50 -6.45
N ILE A 258 -11.47 18.08 -5.29
CA ILE A 258 -12.13 16.97 -4.57
C ILE A 258 -13.54 17.29 -4.09
N ASN A 259 -13.84 18.56 -3.81
CA ASN A 259 -15.17 19.00 -3.40
C ASN A 259 -16.17 18.86 -4.55
N ILE A 260 -15.84 19.43 -5.71
CA ILE A 260 -16.66 19.37 -6.93
C ILE A 260 -16.85 17.92 -7.35
N ALA A 261 -15.79 17.11 -7.29
CA ALA A 261 -15.87 15.70 -7.60
C ALA A 261 -16.81 14.93 -6.66
N LEU A 262 -16.80 15.23 -5.36
CA LEU A 262 -17.66 14.59 -4.37
C LEU A 262 -19.11 15.08 -4.44
N TRP A 263 -19.34 16.37 -4.66
CA TRP A 263 -20.70 16.93 -4.65
C TRP A 263 -21.44 16.67 -5.95
N TYR A 264 -20.76 16.83 -7.10
CA TYR A 264 -21.46 16.87 -8.39
C TYR A 264 -21.13 15.70 -9.33
N HIS A 265 -20.09 14.91 -9.03
CA HIS A 265 -19.61 13.85 -9.93
C HIS A 265 -19.30 12.53 -9.19
N TRP A 266 -19.89 12.32 -8.02
CA TRP A 266 -19.51 11.18 -7.18
C TRP A 266 -19.80 9.86 -7.86
N GLU A 267 -20.90 9.73 -8.58
CA GLU A 267 -21.30 8.52 -9.32
C GLU A 267 -20.24 8.12 -10.35
N TYR A 268 -19.75 9.09 -11.13
CA TYR A 268 -18.68 8.86 -12.10
C TYR A 268 -17.39 8.41 -11.42
N PHE A 269 -16.96 9.09 -10.36
CA PHE A 269 -15.72 8.71 -9.68
C PHE A 269 -15.86 7.41 -8.88
N ALA A 270 -17.06 7.08 -8.42
CA ALA A 270 -17.43 5.82 -7.80
C ALA A 270 -17.39 4.69 -8.84
N TYR A 271 -18.03 4.85 -10.01
CA TYR A 271 -18.04 3.89 -11.13
C TYR A 271 -16.65 3.35 -11.49
N LEU A 272 -15.59 4.16 -11.30
CA LEU A 272 -14.21 3.75 -11.58
C LEU A 272 -13.62 2.74 -10.57
N THR A 273 -14.31 2.44 -9.46
CA THR A 273 -13.92 1.50 -8.41
C THR A 273 -14.67 0.17 -8.56
N PRO A 274 -14.04 -1.00 -8.33
CA PRO A 274 -14.64 -2.29 -8.68
C PRO A 274 -16.04 -2.54 -8.10
N LEU A 275 -16.25 -2.27 -6.81
CA LEU A 275 -17.56 -2.48 -6.17
C LEU A 275 -18.67 -1.68 -6.87
N TRP A 276 -18.44 -0.39 -7.06
CA TRP A 276 -19.40 0.50 -7.69
C TRP A 276 -19.60 0.17 -9.16
N LYS A 277 -18.52 -0.19 -9.87
CA LYS A 277 -18.62 -0.65 -11.25
C LYS A 277 -19.54 -1.85 -11.38
N GLU A 278 -19.42 -2.83 -10.47
CA GLU A 278 -20.30 -3.99 -10.42
C GLU A 278 -21.76 -3.59 -10.21
N ARG A 279 -22.04 -2.62 -9.32
CA ARG A 279 -23.38 -2.08 -9.07
C ARG A 279 -23.98 -1.38 -10.30
N PHE A 280 -23.25 -0.44 -10.88
CA PHE A 280 -23.71 0.31 -12.05
C PHE A 280 -23.92 -0.58 -13.29
N ASN A 281 -23.08 -1.61 -13.48
CA ASN A 281 -23.18 -2.51 -14.64
C ASN A 281 -24.43 -3.42 -14.64
N VAL A 282 -25.23 -3.42 -13.56
CA VAL A 282 -26.54 -4.09 -13.54
C VAL A 282 -27.54 -3.32 -14.40
N TYR A 283 -27.35 -2.01 -14.56
CA TYR A 283 -28.25 -1.08 -15.22
C TYR A 283 -27.76 -0.68 -16.61
N ASN A 284 -28.65 -0.16 -17.44
CA ASN A 284 -28.30 0.34 -18.78
C ASN A 284 -27.70 1.75 -18.70
N VAL A 285 -26.40 1.83 -18.43
CA VAL A 285 -25.67 3.10 -18.23
C VAL A 285 -24.64 3.41 -19.33
N THR A 286 -24.50 4.69 -19.67
CA THR A 286 -23.48 5.24 -20.57
C THR A 286 -22.56 6.19 -19.80
N VAL A 287 -21.24 6.08 -19.96
CA VAL A 287 -20.27 6.89 -19.20
C VAL A 287 -19.65 7.99 -20.07
N ASP A 288 -19.83 9.25 -19.69
CA ASP A 288 -19.17 10.40 -20.32
C ASP A 288 -17.92 10.81 -19.53
N HIS A 289 -16.74 10.46 -20.07
CA HIS A 289 -15.45 10.79 -19.48
C HIS A 289 -15.05 12.26 -19.58
N LYS A 290 -15.63 13.04 -20.51
CA LYS A 290 -15.33 14.46 -20.67
C LYS A 290 -16.11 15.30 -19.66
N ARG A 291 -17.36 14.92 -19.41
CA ARG A 291 -18.26 15.61 -18.46
C ARG A 291 -18.23 15.00 -17.05
N PHE A 292 -17.62 13.83 -16.89
CA PHE A 292 -17.58 13.08 -15.63
C PHE A 292 -18.98 12.69 -15.13
N ILE A 293 -19.80 12.10 -16.02
CA ILE A 293 -21.20 11.73 -15.74
C ILE A 293 -21.43 10.25 -16.07
N VAL A 294 -22.30 9.60 -15.31
CA VAL A 294 -22.91 8.31 -15.65
C VAL A 294 -24.36 8.60 -16.04
N HIS A 295 -24.71 8.35 -17.30
CA HIS A 295 -26.07 8.55 -17.82
C HIS A 295 -26.84 7.23 -17.73
N PHE A 296 -27.98 7.23 -17.05
CA PHE A 296 -28.96 6.15 -17.11
C PHE A 296 -29.79 6.33 -18.38
N ASN A 297 -29.92 5.27 -19.16
CA ASN A 297 -30.59 5.36 -20.47
C ASN A 297 -32.12 5.24 -20.37
N ASN A 298 -32.67 4.99 -19.18
CA ASN A 298 -34.10 4.99 -18.88
C ASN A 298 -34.32 5.38 -17.40
N ASP A 299 -35.52 5.86 -17.09
CA ASP A 299 -35.87 6.38 -15.77
C ASP A 299 -36.02 5.27 -14.72
N ASP A 300 -36.52 4.08 -15.11
CA ASP A 300 -36.69 2.93 -14.22
C ASP A 300 -35.34 2.51 -13.59
N ASP A 301 -34.29 2.37 -14.40
CA ASP A 301 -32.93 2.05 -13.95
C ASP A 301 -32.34 3.14 -13.05
N TYR A 302 -32.64 4.42 -13.35
CA TYR A 302 -32.19 5.55 -12.55
C TYR A 302 -32.82 5.52 -11.16
N GLU A 303 -34.14 5.36 -11.08
CA GLU A 303 -34.88 5.29 -9.83
C GLU A 303 -34.44 4.08 -9.00
N GLU A 304 -34.40 2.88 -9.60
CA GLU A 304 -34.01 1.66 -8.91
C GLU A 304 -32.57 1.74 -8.35
N PHE A 305 -31.63 2.30 -9.10
CA PHE A 305 -30.26 2.49 -8.61
C PHE A 305 -30.23 3.42 -7.40
N HIS A 306 -30.94 4.54 -7.45
CA HIS A 306 -30.93 5.55 -6.39
C HIS A 306 -31.67 5.06 -5.13
N GLU A 307 -32.73 4.27 -5.28
CA GLU A 307 -33.40 3.59 -4.17
C GLU A 307 -32.48 2.63 -3.40
N GLN A 308 -31.47 2.06 -4.07
CA GLN A 308 -30.55 1.09 -3.47
C GLN A 308 -29.22 1.71 -3.00
N PHE A 309 -28.76 2.78 -3.63
CA PHE A 309 -27.38 3.26 -3.45
C PHE A 309 -27.20 4.77 -3.32
N ASN A 310 -28.26 5.59 -3.32
CA ASN A 310 -28.10 7.04 -3.20
C ASN A 310 -27.63 7.44 -1.79
N TYR A 311 -26.43 8.03 -1.71
CA TYR A 311 -25.80 8.44 -0.47
C TYR A 311 -25.86 9.95 -0.21
N GLU A 312 -26.33 10.75 -1.19
CA GLU A 312 -26.49 12.21 -1.10
C GLU A 312 -25.29 12.92 -0.43
N PRO A 313 -24.06 12.80 -1.01
CA PRO A 313 -22.83 13.26 -0.37
C PRO A 313 -22.76 14.78 -0.15
N ASP A 314 -23.48 15.57 -0.95
CA ASP A 314 -23.61 17.02 -0.91
C ASP A 314 -24.56 17.50 0.19
N GLU A 315 -25.61 16.73 0.50
CA GLU A 315 -26.58 17.01 1.58
C GLU A 315 -26.07 16.57 2.97
N GLN A 316 -24.91 15.90 3.05
CA GLN A 316 -24.34 15.47 4.32
C GLN A 316 -23.88 16.66 5.17
N SER A 317 -23.81 16.48 6.50
CA SER A 317 -23.22 17.47 7.39
C SER A 317 -21.75 17.77 7.02
N LYS A 318 -21.31 19.01 7.29
CA LYS A 318 -19.91 19.42 7.05
C LYS A 318 -18.90 18.48 7.70
N GLU A 319 -19.18 18.00 8.92
CA GLU A 319 -18.35 17.01 9.60
C GLU A 319 -18.16 15.72 8.76
N THR A 320 -19.27 15.17 8.26
CA THR A 320 -19.27 13.93 7.45
C THR A 320 -18.56 14.13 6.12
N GLN A 321 -18.74 15.29 5.49
CA GLN A 321 -18.04 15.64 4.26
C GLN A 321 -16.54 15.77 4.51
N CYS A 322 -16.14 16.54 5.53
CA CYS A 322 -14.74 16.80 5.89
C CYS A 322 -13.93 15.52 6.18
N LYS A 323 -14.56 14.39 6.53
CA LYS A 323 -13.83 13.12 6.64
C LYS A 323 -13.17 12.69 5.32
N SER A 324 -13.79 12.99 4.17
CA SER A 324 -13.27 12.68 2.83
C SER A 324 -12.57 13.86 2.16
N ILE A 325 -13.12 15.06 2.30
CA ILE A 325 -12.64 16.27 1.60
C ILE A 325 -11.77 17.19 2.47
N ILE A 326 -11.18 16.67 3.55
CA ILE A 326 -10.28 17.44 4.42
C ILE A 326 -9.19 18.16 3.60
N ASP A 327 -8.76 19.30 4.10
CA ASP A 327 -7.59 19.97 3.54
C ASP A 327 -6.34 19.11 3.80
N ILE A 328 -5.51 18.99 2.76
CA ILE A 328 -4.26 18.21 2.81
C ILE A 328 -3.17 19.16 2.32
N PRO A 329 -2.39 19.77 3.22
CA PRO A 329 -1.34 20.68 2.83
C PRO A 329 -0.25 19.93 2.06
N ILE A 330 0.24 20.51 0.97
CA ILE A 330 1.39 19.99 0.25
C ILE A 330 2.61 20.14 1.17
N CYS A 331 3.29 19.04 1.48
CA CYS A 331 4.46 19.02 2.35
C CYS A 331 5.67 18.36 1.67
N ASN A 332 6.87 18.63 2.18
CA ASN A 332 8.08 17.97 1.69
C ASN A 332 8.10 16.52 2.17
N PHE A 333 8.60 15.62 1.31
CA PHE A 333 8.79 14.22 1.67
C PHE A 333 9.76 14.03 2.84
N ASN A 334 10.79 14.87 2.95
CA ASN A 334 11.72 14.82 4.09
C ASN A 334 11.03 15.22 5.40
N ASP A 335 10.10 16.18 5.38
CA ASP A 335 9.33 16.55 6.57
C ASP A 335 8.46 15.37 7.03
N TRP A 336 7.81 14.68 6.10
CA TRP A 336 7.03 13.48 6.43
C TRP A 336 7.91 12.35 7.01
N LEU A 337 9.10 12.14 6.45
CA LEU A 337 10.07 11.18 6.99
C LEU A 337 10.50 11.55 8.42
N PHE A 338 10.83 12.82 8.64
CA PHE A 338 11.25 13.30 9.96
C PHE A 338 10.11 13.14 10.98
N GLN A 339 8.88 13.53 10.64
CA GLN A 339 7.72 13.39 11.51
C GLN A 339 7.40 11.92 11.84
N THR A 340 7.56 11.01 10.86
CA THR A 340 7.18 9.60 11.03
C THR A 340 8.27 8.76 11.70
N PHE A 341 9.56 9.09 11.47
CA PHE A 341 10.69 8.25 11.87
C PHE A 341 11.71 8.94 12.78
N GLY A 342 11.65 10.27 12.95
CA GLY A 342 12.62 11.04 13.74
C GLY A 342 14.03 11.13 13.13
N GLU A 343 14.17 10.86 11.83
CA GLU A 343 15.47 10.86 11.12
C GLU A 343 15.67 12.16 10.32
N ASN A 344 16.84 12.80 10.48
CA ASN A 344 17.37 13.79 9.54
C ASN A 344 18.02 13.12 8.33
#